data_AF-A0A7X6TIA9-F1
#
_entry.id   AF-A0A7X6TIA9-F1
#
_cell.length_a   1.000
_cell.length_b   1.000
_cell.length_c   1.000
_cell.angle_alpha   90.00
_cell.angle_beta   90.00
_cell.angle_gamma   90.00
#
_symmetry.space_group_name_H-M   'P 1'
#
loop_
_entity.id
_entity.type
_entity.pdbx_description
1 polymer ?
#
loop_
_entity_poly.entity_id
_entity_poly.type
_entity_poly.pdbx_seq_one_letter_code
_entity_poly.pdbx_strand_id
1 'polypeptide(L)'
;NAIYEGSYLLGTSLARPLIAREQVRIAAEENADAVSHGATGKGNDQVRFELSYLALNPKLTIIAPWRIWDLNSRQKLVAYAREHDIPVPVTKKNPYSSDENLLHISFEGGILEDPWNEPDEEMFKLTVSPERAPDTPTYIEIDFAQGTPVAIDGERLGPVALMARLNDLGGANGIGRLDMVENRFVGMKSRGVYETPGGTILRAAHRDLETITLDREVLRIRDSLVPTYAQLIYNGFWFSPEMQLLQRTMDDAQTTVNGTVRLKLYKGNCIPVGRKSDNSLYSESFATFEEDEVYNQADATGFIRLNDLRLRIQAHQRLK
;
A
#
# COMPACT_ATOMS: atom_id res chain seq x y z
N ASN A 1 5.82 -0.55 4.34
CA ASN A 1 4.85 0.35 5.02
C ASN A 1 4.36 1.55 4.21
N ALA A 2 4.55 1.61 2.89
CA ALA A 2 4.02 2.70 2.06
C ALA A 2 2.49 2.79 2.17
N ILE A 3 1.99 4.00 2.45
CA ILE A 3 0.56 4.26 2.63
C ILE A 3 0.25 5.70 2.22
N TYR A 4 -0.66 5.88 1.27
CA TYR A 4 -1.03 7.18 0.74
C TYR A 4 -2.19 7.78 1.54
N GLU A 5 -2.05 9.05 1.90
CA GLU A 5 -3.02 9.81 2.73
C GLU A 5 -3.48 9.06 3.98
N GLY A 6 -2.55 8.29 4.58
CA GLY A 6 -2.77 7.55 5.82
C GLY A 6 -3.59 6.26 5.68
N SER A 7 -4.16 5.94 4.52
CA SER A 7 -5.06 4.79 4.36
C SER A 7 -4.81 3.91 3.13
N TYR A 8 -4.48 4.47 1.96
CA TYR A 8 -4.43 3.70 0.71
C TYR A 8 -3.11 2.96 0.48
N LEU A 9 -3.18 1.65 0.20
CA LEU A 9 -2.03 0.77 0.02
C LEU A 9 -1.51 0.68 -1.42
N LEU A 10 -1.88 1.63 -2.28
CA LEU A 10 -1.25 1.87 -3.59
C LEU A 10 -1.38 0.73 -4.60
N GLY A 11 -2.34 -0.19 -4.46
CA GLY A 11 -2.40 -1.40 -5.27
C GLY A 11 -2.43 -1.16 -6.78
N THR A 12 -3.24 -0.21 -7.25
CA THR A 12 -3.27 0.19 -8.67
C THR A 12 -1.97 0.90 -9.04
N SER A 13 -1.49 1.81 -8.19
CA SER A 13 -0.32 2.64 -8.45
C SER A 13 0.95 1.80 -8.63
N LEU A 14 1.13 0.76 -7.82
CA LEU A 14 2.27 -0.17 -7.86
C LEU A 14 2.28 -1.05 -9.11
N ALA A 15 1.10 -1.39 -9.65
CA ALA A 15 1.01 -2.24 -10.84
C ALA A 15 1.49 -1.53 -12.11
N ARG A 16 1.26 -0.20 -12.23
CA ARG A 16 1.49 0.55 -13.47
C ARG A 16 2.94 0.59 -13.94
N PRO A 17 3.95 0.88 -13.09
CA PRO A 17 5.34 0.88 -13.56
C PRO A 17 5.81 -0.51 -14.03
N LEU A 18 5.30 -1.60 -13.42
CA LEU A 18 5.60 -2.96 -13.88
C LEU A 18 5.01 -3.22 -15.27
N ILE A 19 3.73 -2.92 -15.47
CA ILE A 19 3.06 -3.09 -16.76
C ILE A 19 3.74 -2.24 -17.82
N ALA A 20 4.05 -0.98 -17.50
CA ALA A 20 4.71 -0.07 -18.43
C ALA A 20 6.09 -0.59 -18.86
N ARG A 21 6.87 -1.11 -17.90
CA ARG A 21 8.17 -1.72 -18.18
C ARG A 21 8.06 -2.90 -19.13
N GLU A 22 7.10 -3.79 -18.91
CA GLU A 22 6.90 -4.93 -19.81
C GLU A 22 6.41 -4.51 -21.20
N GLN A 23 5.55 -3.49 -21.30
CA GLN A 23 5.14 -2.95 -22.60
C GLN A 23 6.32 -2.35 -23.38
N VAL A 24 7.22 -1.62 -22.70
CA VAL A 24 8.43 -1.08 -23.34
C VAL A 24 9.38 -2.19 -23.77
N ARG A 25 9.54 -3.25 -22.95
CA ARG A 25 10.35 -4.43 -23.31
C ARG A 25 9.79 -5.12 -24.56
N ILE A 26 8.48 -5.38 -24.58
CA ILE A 26 7.81 -6.04 -25.71
C ILE A 26 7.86 -5.15 -26.96
N ALA A 27 7.68 -3.83 -26.83
CA ALA A 27 7.82 -2.91 -27.95
C ALA A 27 9.21 -3.01 -28.61
N ALA A 28 10.27 -3.17 -27.82
CA ALA A 28 11.61 -3.39 -28.35
C ALA A 28 11.75 -4.75 -29.06
N GLU A 29 11.18 -5.82 -28.49
CA GLU A 29 11.21 -7.17 -29.08
C GLU A 29 10.45 -7.24 -30.41
N GLU A 30 9.33 -6.54 -30.51
CA GLU A 30 8.48 -6.48 -31.69
C GLU A 30 8.92 -5.39 -32.70
N ASN A 31 9.99 -4.65 -32.40
CA ASN A 31 10.43 -3.48 -33.18
C ASN A 31 9.33 -2.42 -33.38
N ALA A 32 8.45 -2.25 -32.39
CA ALA A 32 7.42 -1.23 -32.39
C ALA A 32 8.03 0.15 -32.08
N ASP A 33 7.51 1.17 -32.75
CA ASP A 33 7.86 2.58 -32.56
C ASP A 33 6.89 3.32 -31.62
N ALA A 34 5.84 2.64 -31.14
CA ALA A 34 4.79 3.22 -30.32
C ALA A 34 4.27 2.25 -29.24
N VAL A 35 3.73 2.83 -28.16
CA VAL A 35 2.95 2.15 -27.12
C VAL A 35 1.61 2.84 -26.94
N SER A 36 0.60 2.10 -26.48
CA SER A 36 -0.77 2.62 -26.31
C SER A 36 -1.34 2.25 -24.94
N HIS A 37 -2.16 3.13 -24.37
CA HIS A 37 -2.90 2.85 -23.14
C HIS A 37 -4.34 3.41 -23.18
N GLY A 38 -5.26 2.72 -22.50
CA GLY A 38 -6.68 3.09 -22.42
C GLY A 38 -7.06 3.96 -21.22
N ALA A 39 -6.10 4.56 -20.52
CA ALA A 39 -6.37 5.40 -19.35
C ALA A 39 -7.07 6.71 -19.75
N THR A 40 -8.02 7.18 -18.92
CA THR A 40 -8.77 8.42 -19.20
C THR A 40 -7.96 9.67 -18.85
N GLY A 41 -8.35 10.82 -19.42
CA GLY A 41 -7.74 12.13 -19.16
C GLY A 41 -7.94 12.68 -17.73
N LYS A 42 -8.74 12.03 -16.89
CA LYS A 42 -9.04 12.45 -15.50
C LYS A 42 -8.39 11.57 -14.43
N GLY A 43 -7.79 10.44 -14.84
CA GLY A 43 -7.18 9.47 -13.94
C GLY A 43 -5.69 9.72 -13.71
N ASN A 44 -5.16 9.16 -12.62
CA ASN A 44 -3.72 9.16 -12.35
C ASN A 44 -2.96 8.18 -13.27
N ASP A 45 -3.62 7.15 -13.78
CA ASP A 45 -2.96 6.08 -14.54
C ASP A 45 -2.33 6.56 -15.85
N GLN A 46 -2.90 7.57 -16.51
CA GLN A 46 -2.25 8.18 -17.68
C GLN A 46 -0.85 8.72 -17.31
N VAL A 47 -0.73 9.39 -16.15
CA VAL A 47 0.53 9.96 -15.68
C VAL A 47 1.51 8.84 -15.36
N ARG A 48 1.05 7.79 -14.65
CA ARG A 48 1.89 6.65 -14.25
C ARG A 48 2.46 5.90 -15.45
N PHE A 49 1.63 5.61 -16.45
CA PHE A 49 2.07 4.95 -17.68
C PHE A 49 3.03 5.82 -18.46
N GLU A 50 2.68 7.08 -18.73
CA GLU A 50 3.44 7.94 -19.62
C GLU A 50 4.78 8.37 -19.02
N LEU A 51 4.83 8.71 -17.73
CA LEU A 51 6.10 8.95 -17.04
C LEU A 51 7.01 7.73 -17.08
N SER A 52 6.44 6.52 -16.93
CA SER A 52 7.21 5.28 -17.01
C SER A 52 7.73 5.00 -18.42
N TYR A 53 6.90 5.19 -19.47
CA TYR A 53 7.35 5.04 -20.86
C TYR A 53 8.48 6.00 -21.17
N LEU A 54 8.32 7.29 -20.82
CA LEU A 54 9.31 8.32 -21.08
C LEU A 54 10.61 8.08 -20.32
N ALA A 55 10.54 7.59 -19.07
CA ALA A 55 11.71 7.26 -18.28
C ALA A 55 12.48 6.04 -18.84
N LEU A 56 11.78 5.06 -19.42
CA LEU A 56 12.38 3.81 -19.91
C LEU A 56 12.82 3.89 -21.37
N ASN A 57 12.04 4.53 -22.24
CA ASN A 57 12.36 4.74 -23.64
C ASN A 57 11.64 5.98 -24.20
N PRO A 58 12.28 7.16 -24.20
CA PRO A 58 11.67 8.40 -24.66
C PRO A 58 11.49 8.49 -26.18
N LYS A 59 11.96 7.48 -26.95
CA LYS A 59 11.79 7.44 -28.41
C LYS A 59 10.45 6.87 -28.85
N LEU A 60 9.74 6.16 -27.96
CA LEU A 60 8.44 5.58 -28.27
C LEU A 60 7.38 6.68 -28.39
N THR A 61 6.56 6.60 -29.44
CA THR A 61 5.36 7.42 -29.56
C THR A 61 4.30 6.89 -28.60
N ILE A 62 3.72 7.76 -27.78
CA ILE A 62 2.64 7.40 -26.86
C ILE A 62 1.30 7.70 -27.52
N ILE A 63 0.46 6.67 -27.67
CA ILE A 63 -0.89 6.78 -28.20
C ILE A 63 -1.88 6.66 -27.04
N ALA A 64 -2.62 7.73 -26.77
CA ALA A 64 -3.65 7.76 -25.72
C ALA A 64 -5.02 8.06 -26.33
N PRO A 65 -5.77 7.04 -26.82
CA PRO A 65 -7.00 7.24 -27.60
C PRO A 65 -8.02 8.16 -26.93
N TRP A 66 -8.18 8.09 -25.60
CA TRP A 66 -9.09 8.96 -24.84
C TRP A 66 -8.84 10.46 -24.97
N ARG A 67 -7.64 10.87 -25.39
CA ARG A 67 -7.27 12.29 -25.58
C ARG A 67 -7.26 12.74 -27.04
N ILE A 68 -7.23 11.80 -27.99
CA ILE A 68 -7.07 12.11 -29.42
C ILE A 68 -8.27 11.68 -30.28
N TRP A 69 -9.14 10.80 -29.79
CA TRP A 69 -10.32 10.34 -30.50
C TRP A 69 -11.59 11.00 -29.97
N ASP A 70 -12.63 11.06 -30.81
CA ASP A 70 -13.95 11.56 -30.44
C ASP A 70 -14.81 10.57 -29.63
N LEU A 71 -14.24 9.40 -29.26
CA LEU A 71 -14.84 8.35 -28.44
C LEU A 71 -14.72 8.63 -26.93
N ASN A 72 -15.21 9.79 -26.50
CA ASN A 72 -15.01 10.33 -25.16
C ASN A 72 -16.10 9.94 -24.12
N SER A 73 -16.90 8.91 -24.38
CA SER A 73 -17.87 8.41 -23.40
C SER A 73 -18.14 6.92 -23.56
N ARG A 74 -18.57 6.27 -22.47
CA ARG A 74 -18.98 4.86 -22.49
C ARG A 74 -20.09 4.59 -23.51
N GLN A 75 -21.04 5.52 -23.67
CA GLN A 75 -22.12 5.41 -24.64
C GLN A 75 -21.59 5.42 -26.08
N LYS A 76 -20.66 6.33 -26.40
CA LYS A 76 -20.00 6.37 -27.72
C LYS A 76 -19.20 5.10 -27.99
N LEU A 77 -18.46 4.59 -27.00
CA LEU A 77 -17.71 3.33 -27.12
C LEU A 77 -18.64 2.14 -27.38
N VAL A 78 -19.80 2.08 -26.72
CA VAL A 78 -20.80 1.03 -26.97
C VAL A 78 -21.42 1.16 -28.37
N ALA A 79 -21.71 2.38 -28.83
CA ALA A 79 -22.20 2.62 -30.18
C ALA A 79 -21.18 2.19 -31.23
N TYR A 80 -19.93 2.61 -31.06
CA TYR A 80 -18.80 2.21 -31.91
C TYR A 80 -18.64 0.68 -31.96
N ALA A 81 -18.67 0.02 -30.80
CA ALA A 81 -18.56 -1.43 -30.76
C ALA A 81 -19.73 -2.14 -31.47
N ARG A 82 -20.95 -1.62 -31.39
CA ARG A 82 -22.11 -2.16 -32.13
C ARG A 82 -22.01 -1.92 -33.63
N GLU A 83 -21.56 -0.74 -34.03
CA GLU A 83 -21.37 -0.39 -35.45
C GLU A 83 -20.31 -1.27 -36.12
N HIS A 84 -19.30 -1.70 -35.36
CA HIS A 84 -18.19 -2.51 -35.83
C HIS A 84 -18.26 -4.00 -35.42
N ASP A 85 -19.42 -4.48 -34.97
CA ASP A 85 -19.63 -5.87 -34.53
C ASP A 85 -18.59 -6.38 -33.51
N ILE A 86 -18.07 -5.49 -32.66
CA ILE A 86 -17.12 -5.83 -31.59
C ILE A 86 -17.93 -6.40 -30.41
N PRO A 87 -17.72 -7.66 -30.01
CA PRO A 87 -18.44 -8.26 -28.91
C PRO A 87 -18.04 -7.58 -27.60
N VAL A 88 -18.98 -6.87 -26.98
CA VAL A 88 -18.77 -6.27 -25.66
C VAL A 88 -19.56 -7.07 -24.62
N PRO A 89 -18.89 -7.75 -23.66
CA PRO A 89 -19.56 -8.48 -22.60
C PRO A 89 -20.10 -7.49 -21.55
N VAL A 90 -21.11 -6.68 -21.88
CA VAL A 90 -21.72 -5.73 -20.93
C VAL A 90 -23.03 -6.29 -20.41
N THR A 91 -23.01 -6.84 -19.22
CA THR A 91 -24.24 -6.95 -18.41
C THR A 91 -24.45 -5.64 -17.64
N LYS A 92 -25.68 -5.13 -17.57
CA LYS A 92 -26.06 -3.98 -16.71
C LYS A 92 -25.79 -4.19 -15.20
N LYS A 93 -25.29 -5.36 -14.81
CA LYS A 93 -25.31 -5.86 -13.44
C LYS A 93 -24.22 -5.26 -12.53
N ASN A 94 -23.18 -4.63 -13.08
CA ASN A 94 -22.15 -3.93 -12.29
C ASN A 94 -21.91 -2.52 -12.87
N PRO A 95 -22.43 -1.45 -12.23
CA PRO A 95 -22.26 -0.09 -12.72
C PRO A 95 -20.85 0.47 -12.45
N TYR A 96 -20.09 -0.16 -11.54
CA TYR A 96 -18.77 0.28 -11.10
C TYR A 96 -17.68 0.09 -12.16
N SER A 97 -16.75 1.04 -12.22
CA SER A 97 -15.44 0.83 -12.83
C SER A 97 -14.54 0.17 -11.80
N SER A 98 -13.94 -0.97 -12.13
CA SER A 98 -13.08 -1.72 -11.21
C SER A 98 -11.73 -2.05 -11.82
N ASP A 99 -10.67 -1.95 -11.03
CA ASP A 99 -9.31 -2.35 -11.39
C ASP A 99 -8.80 -3.36 -10.37
N GLU A 100 -8.57 -4.60 -10.82
CA GLU A 100 -8.23 -5.74 -9.98
C GLU A 100 -6.83 -6.26 -10.34
N ASN A 101 -6.03 -6.57 -9.32
CA ASN A 101 -4.75 -7.23 -9.45
C ASN A 101 -4.46 -8.07 -8.19
N LEU A 102 -3.31 -8.73 -8.14
CA LEU A 102 -2.94 -9.62 -7.02
C LEU A 102 -2.93 -8.90 -5.65
N LEU A 103 -2.64 -7.60 -5.61
CA LEU A 103 -2.56 -6.86 -4.35
C LEU A 103 -3.92 -6.34 -3.89
N HIS A 104 -4.79 -5.91 -4.82
CA HIS A 104 -6.06 -5.29 -4.48
C HIS A 104 -7.12 -5.33 -5.57
N ILE A 105 -8.32 -4.88 -5.25
CA ILE A 105 -9.29 -4.34 -6.22
C ILE A 105 -9.72 -2.94 -5.78
N SER A 106 -9.92 -2.04 -6.76
CA SER A 106 -10.53 -0.73 -6.55
C SER A 106 -11.89 -0.64 -7.26
N PHE A 107 -12.76 0.23 -6.74
CA PHE A 107 -14.07 0.55 -7.29
C PHE A 107 -14.29 2.06 -7.30
N GLU A 108 -14.81 2.56 -8.42
CA GLU A 108 -15.17 3.96 -8.60
C GLU A 108 -16.38 4.12 -9.55
N GLY A 109 -17.00 5.30 -9.52
CA GLY A 109 -18.16 5.64 -10.35
C GLY A 109 -19.50 5.13 -9.80
N GLY A 110 -20.59 5.45 -10.50
CA GLY A 110 -21.94 5.04 -10.08
C GLY A 110 -22.36 5.71 -8.77
N ILE A 111 -22.97 4.95 -7.85
CA ILE A 111 -23.45 5.51 -6.56
C ILE A 111 -22.33 6.07 -5.69
N LEU A 112 -21.07 5.61 -5.89
CA LEU A 112 -19.91 6.04 -5.12
C LEU A 112 -19.48 7.47 -5.44
N GLU A 113 -19.98 8.07 -6.53
CA GLU A 113 -19.66 9.47 -6.87
C GLU A 113 -20.23 10.46 -5.83
N ASP A 114 -21.33 10.09 -5.17
CA ASP A 114 -21.83 10.83 -4.01
C ASP A 114 -21.21 10.22 -2.73
N PRO A 115 -20.35 10.96 -2.00
CA PRO A 115 -19.69 10.46 -0.79
C PRO A 115 -20.66 10.20 0.38
N TRP A 116 -21.93 10.58 0.27
CA TRP A 116 -22.95 10.28 1.28
C TRP A 116 -23.59 8.89 1.12
N ASN A 117 -23.47 8.27 -0.05
CA ASN A 117 -24.00 6.93 -0.29
C ASN A 117 -23.07 5.85 0.26
N GLU A 118 -23.61 4.88 1.00
CA GLU A 118 -22.84 3.71 1.45
C GLU A 118 -22.48 2.78 0.27
N PRO A 119 -21.31 2.14 0.26
CA PRO A 119 -20.99 1.13 -0.77
C PRO A 119 -21.93 -0.08 -0.69
N ASP A 120 -22.41 -0.56 -1.84
CA ASP A 120 -23.24 -1.77 -1.90
C ASP A 120 -22.44 -3.02 -1.48
N GLU A 121 -23.00 -3.88 -0.64
CA GLU A 121 -22.33 -5.12 -0.21
C GLU A 121 -21.99 -6.05 -1.39
N GLU A 122 -22.86 -6.09 -2.42
CA GLU A 122 -22.64 -6.93 -3.62
C GLU A 122 -21.47 -6.46 -4.50
N MET A 123 -20.94 -5.25 -4.24
CA MET A 123 -19.78 -4.71 -4.96
C MET A 123 -18.49 -5.43 -4.57
N PHE A 124 -18.33 -5.75 -3.29
CA PHE A 124 -17.12 -6.35 -2.75
C PHE A 124 -16.93 -7.77 -3.29
N LYS A 125 -15.73 -8.05 -3.83
CA LYS A 125 -15.40 -9.31 -4.48
C LYS A 125 -14.40 -10.15 -3.68
N LEU A 126 -13.42 -9.50 -3.05
CA LEU A 126 -12.31 -10.20 -2.40
C LEU A 126 -12.60 -10.52 -0.94
N THR A 127 -13.53 -9.81 -0.31
CA THR A 127 -13.76 -9.86 1.14
C THR A 127 -15.24 -10.04 1.48
N VAL A 128 -15.53 -10.84 2.51
CA VAL A 128 -16.86 -10.81 3.15
C VAL A 128 -16.99 -9.56 4.01
N SER A 129 -18.22 -9.15 4.35
CA SER A 129 -18.39 -8.06 5.33
C SER A 129 -17.86 -8.47 6.71
N PRO A 130 -17.36 -7.54 7.53
CA PRO A 130 -16.96 -7.82 8.91
C PRO A 130 -18.07 -8.48 9.75
N GLU A 131 -19.34 -8.15 9.49
CA GLU A 131 -20.51 -8.77 10.12
C GLU A 131 -20.67 -10.25 9.73
N ARG A 132 -20.36 -10.59 8.49
CA ARG A 132 -20.43 -11.96 7.94
C ARG A 132 -19.17 -12.79 8.14
N ALA A 133 -18.07 -12.16 8.56
CA ALA A 133 -16.83 -12.85 8.89
C ALA A 133 -17.02 -13.79 10.11
N PRO A 134 -16.23 -14.89 10.20
CA PRO A 134 -16.35 -15.88 11.27
C PRO A 134 -16.32 -15.29 12.69
N ASP A 135 -17.14 -15.85 13.59
CA ASP A 135 -17.13 -15.51 15.03
C ASP A 135 -15.95 -16.13 15.80
N THR A 136 -15.18 -17.03 15.15
CA THR A 136 -13.95 -17.60 15.70
C THR A 136 -12.73 -16.91 15.08
N PRO A 137 -11.82 -16.32 15.88
CA PRO A 137 -10.61 -15.71 15.35
C PRO A 137 -9.70 -16.71 14.63
N THR A 138 -9.09 -16.27 13.55
CA THR A 138 -8.04 -17.03 12.85
C THR A 138 -6.67 -16.53 13.34
N TYR A 139 -5.81 -17.45 13.79
CA TYR A 139 -4.44 -17.13 14.17
C TYR A 139 -3.50 -17.55 13.06
N ILE A 140 -2.56 -16.68 12.71
CA ILE A 140 -1.49 -16.97 11.75
C ILE A 140 -0.15 -16.47 12.27
N GLU A 141 0.92 -17.11 11.86
CA GLU A 141 2.30 -16.64 12.02
C GLU A 141 2.88 -16.28 10.65
N ILE A 142 3.53 -15.11 10.53
CA ILE A 142 4.20 -14.68 9.30
C ILE A 142 5.68 -14.49 9.60
N ASP A 143 6.53 -15.19 8.84
CA ASP A 143 7.98 -15.06 8.92
C ASP A 143 8.50 -14.05 7.91
N PHE A 144 9.49 -13.26 8.34
CA PHE A 144 10.17 -12.26 7.54
C PHE A 144 11.68 -12.53 7.49
N ALA A 145 12.26 -12.27 6.32
CA ALA A 145 13.70 -12.18 6.12
C ALA A 145 14.00 -10.83 5.44
N GLN A 146 14.80 -10.01 6.10
CA GLN A 146 15.18 -8.67 5.65
C GLN A 146 13.97 -7.82 5.19
N GLY A 147 12.92 -7.81 6.01
CA GLY A 147 11.66 -7.10 5.73
C GLY A 147 10.73 -7.77 4.71
N THR A 148 11.18 -8.83 4.04
CA THR A 148 10.37 -9.56 3.05
C THR A 148 9.65 -10.74 3.71
N PRO A 149 8.32 -10.90 3.57
CA PRO A 149 7.62 -12.07 4.08
C PRO A 149 8.01 -13.33 3.28
N VAL A 150 8.30 -14.42 3.97
CA VAL A 150 8.83 -15.66 3.37
C VAL A 150 8.05 -16.93 3.72
N ALA A 151 7.23 -16.91 4.77
CA ALA A 151 6.43 -18.05 5.19
C ALA A 151 5.16 -17.63 5.93
N ILE A 152 4.16 -18.52 5.93
CA ILE A 152 2.95 -18.43 6.75
C ILE A 152 2.77 -19.76 7.49
N ASP A 153 2.58 -19.72 8.80
CA ASP A 153 2.40 -20.91 9.67
C ASP A 153 3.51 -21.97 9.48
N GLY A 154 4.75 -21.52 9.27
CA GLY A 154 5.92 -22.36 9.04
C GLY A 154 6.07 -22.91 7.61
N GLU A 155 5.11 -22.68 6.72
CA GLU A 155 5.19 -23.05 5.31
C GLU A 155 5.87 -21.95 4.50
N ARG A 156 7.03 -22.24 3.90
CA ARG A 156 7.71 -21.31 2.98
C ARG A 156 6.95 -21.18 1.67
N LEU A 157 6.64 -19.94 1.29
CA LEU A 157 5.87 -19.62 0.09
C LEU A 157 6.62 -18.63 -0.79
N GLY A 158 6.48 -18.79 -2.10
CA GLY A 158 6.87 -17.75 -3.06
C GLY A 158 5.95 -16.52 -2.94
N PRO A 159 6.38 -15.33 -3.41
CA PRO A 159 5.67 -14.07 -3.17
C PRO A 159 4.22 -14.07 -3.67
N VAL A 160 3.95 -14.73 -4.81
CA VAL A 160 2.59 -14.83 -5.38
C VAL A 160 1.69 -15.72 -4.52
N ALA A 161 2.17 -16.90 -4.15
CA ALA A 161 1.41 -17.84 -3.31
C ALA A 161 1.17 -17.26 -1.91
N LEU A 162 2.17 -16.55 -1.36
CA LEU A 162 2.07 -15.86 -0.08
C LEU A 162 0.99 -14.77 -0.12
N MET A 163 1.01 -13.89 -1.13
CA MET A 163 -0.01 -12.84 -1.25
C MET A 163 -1.41 -13.43 -1.48
N ALA A 164 -1.54 -14.44 -2.35
CA ALA A 164 -2.81 -15.12 -2.58
C ALA A 164 -3.37 -15.74 -1.28
N ARG A 165 -2.52 -16.44 -0.52
CA ARG A 165 -2.90 -17.03 0.77
C ARG A 165 -3.37 -15.98 1.78
N LEU A 166 -2.68 -14.84 1.84
CA LEU A 166 -3.10 -13.73 2.72
C LEU A 166 -4.37 -13.04 2.22
N ASN A 167 -4.59 -12.97 0.91
CA ASN A 167 -5.86 -12.49 0.36
C ASN A 167 -7.01 -13.42 0.74
N ASP A 168 -6.84 -14.74 0.67
CA ASP A 168 -7.86 -15.71 1.09
C ASP A 168 -8.18 -15.57 2.58
N LEU A 169 -7.14 -15.53 3.43
CA LEU A 169 -7.29 -15.39 4.88
C LEU A 169 -7.93 -14.05 5.27
N GLY A 170 -7.48 -12.95 4.66
CA GLY A 170 -8.02 -11.62 4.89
C GLY A 170 -9.44 -11.49 4.36
N GLY A 171 -9.70 -12.05 3.17
CA GLY A 171 -11.00 -12.09 2.54
C GLY A 171 -12.05 -12.78 3.39
N ALA A 172 -11.74 -13.97 3.90
CA ALA A 172 -12.60 -14.74 4.79
C ALA A 172 -12.86 -14.03 6.14
N ASN A 173 -11.92 -13.20 6.61
CA ASN A 173 -12.04 -12.45 7.86
C ASN A 173 -12.56 -11.01 7.66
N GLY A 174 -12.95 -10.61 6.44
CA GLY A 174 -13.46 -9.28 6.11
C GLY A 174 -12.46 -8.14 6.24
N ILE A 175 -11.17 -8.42 6.08
CA ILE A 175 -10.06 -7.48 6.29
C ILE A 175 -9.75 -6.70 5.01
N GLY A 176 -9.41 -5.43 5.18
CA GLY A 176 -8.80 -4.62 4.11
C GLY A 176 -9.79 -3.90 3.21
N ARG A 177 -11.06 -3.78 3.61
CA ARG A 177 -12.01 -2.83 3.01
C ARG A 177 -11.65 -1.40 3.41
N LEU A 178 -11.56 -0.50 2.44
CA LEU A 178 -11.27 0.91 2.63
C LEU A 178 -12.21 1.75 1.76
N ASP A 179 -12.88 2.73 2.34
CA ASP A 179 -13.63 3.77 1.62
C ASP A 179 -12.97 5.12 1.93
N MET A 180 -12.56 5.85 0.91
CA MET A 180 -11.89 7.13 1.10
C MET A 180 -12.17 8.13 -0.02
N VAL A 181 -12.03 9.41 0.32
CA VAL A 181 -11.89 10.49 -0.65
C VAL A 181 -10.42 10.86 -0.74
N GLU A 182 -9.79 10.53 -1.87
CA GLU A 182 -8.38 10.77 -2.14
C GLU A 182 -8.13 12.04 -2.95
N ASN A 183 -6.91 12.57 -2.87
CA ASN A 183 -6.44 13.69 -3.70
C ASN A 183 -5.68 13.17 -4.92
N ARG A 184 -6.29 13.25 -6.11
CA ARG A 184 -5.61 12.87 -7.35
C ARG A 184 -4.48 13.84 -7.66
N PHE A 185 -3.43 13.32 -8.31
CA PHE A 185 -2.29 14.13 -8.72
C PHE A 185 -2.69 15.24 -9.70
N VAL A 186 -3.72 14.99 -10.51
CA VAL A 186 -4.31 15.97 -11.44
C VAL A 186 -5.15 17.06 -10.76
N GLY A 187 -5.16 17.13 -9.42
CA GLY A 187 -5.72 18.23 -8.64
C GLY A 187 -7.19 18.09 -8.21
N MET A 188 -7.86 16.99 -8.58
CA MET A 188 -9.25 16.73 -8.20
C MET A 188 -9.35 15.72 -7.06
N LYS A 189 -10.41 15.84 -6.26
CA LYS A 189 -10.77 14.78 -5.31
C LYS A 189 -11.54 13.68 -6.01
N SER A 190 -11.37 12.45 -5.55
CA SER A 190 -12.12 11.29 -6.02
C SER A 190 -12.46 10.41 -4.84
N ARG A 191 -13.69 9.92 -4.77
CA ARG A 191 -14.02 8.82 -3.87
C ARG A 191 -13.63 7.51 -4.54
N GLY A 192 -13.03 6.61 -3.77
CA GLY A 192 -12.67 5.27 -4.20
C GLY A 192 -12.86 4.29 -3.05
N VAL A 193 -13.37 3.10 -3.38
CA VAL A 193 -13.49 1.99 -2.44
C VAL A 193 -12.51 0.89 -2.85
N TYR A 194 -11.83 0.29 -1.89
CA TYR A 194 -10.72 -0.63 -2.12
C TYR A 194 -10.87 -1.88 -1.26
N GLU A 195 -10.43 -3.02 -1.79
CA GLU A 195 -10.18 -4.24 -1.01
C GLU A 195 -8.70 -4.63 -1.17
N THR A 196 -7.93 -4.54 -0.08
CA THR A 196 -6.51 -4.94 -0.05
C THR A 196 -6.26 -5.90 1.13
N PRO A 197 -6.85 -7.11 1.14
CA PRO A 197 -6.82 -8.00 2.30
C PRO A 197 -5.40 -8.42 2.70
N GLY A 198 -4.64 -9.02 1.77
CA GLY A 198 -3.30 -9.50 2.06
C GLY A 198 -2.31 -8.37 2.35
N GLY A 199 -2.40 -7.27 1.61
CA GLY A 199 -1.59 -6.07 1.87
C GLY A 199 -1.84 -5.46 3.26
N THR A 200 -3.09 -5.46 3.74
CA THR A 200 -3.45 -4.96 5.07
C THR A 200 -2.84 -5.84 6.17
N ILE A 201 -2.92 -7.17 6.01
CA ILE A 201 -2.30 -8.14 6.92
C ILE A 201 -0.78 -7.96 6.95
N LEU A 202 -0.13 -7.92 5.78
CA LEU A 202 1.32 -7.75 5.68
C LEU A 202 1.79 -6.46 6.33
N ARG A 203 1.09 -5.35 6.10
CA ARG A 203 1.46 -4.07 6.71
C ARG A 203 1.36 -4.13 8.24
N ALA A 204 0.33 -4.77 8.78
CA ALA A 204 0.18 -4.93 10.23
C ALA A 204 1.33 -5.76 10.82
N ALA A 205 1.66 -6.91 10.21
CA ALA A 205 2.77 -7.75 10.67
C ALA A 205 4.14 -7.08 10.51
N HIS A 206 4.42 -6.50 9.34
CA HIS A 206 5.72 -5.88 9.06
C HIS A 206 6.00 -4.70 9.99
N ARG A 207 5.01 -3.81 10.20
CA ARG A 207 5.17 -2.68 11.12
C ARG A 207 5.41 -3.15 12.55
N ASP A 208 4.77 -4.24 12.94
CA ASP A 208 4.91 -4.82 14.27
C ASP A 208 6.29 -5.43 14.51
N LEU A 209 6.84 -6.16 13.53
CA LEU A 209 8.19 -6.74 13.63
C LEU A 209 9.26 -5.65 13.79
N GLU A 210 9.14 -4.56 13.04
CA GLU A 210 10.07 -3.44 13.11
C GLU A 210 10.19 -2.81 14.50
N THR A 211 9.15 -2.91 15.34
CA THR A 211 9.18 -2.36 16.70
C THR A 211 10.21 -3.03 17.61
N ILE A 212 10.59 -4.27 17.30
CA ILE A 212 11.61 -5.00 18.05
C ILE A 212 12.93 -5.12 17.30
N THR A 213 12.99 -4.86 15.98
CA THR A 213 14.21 -5.06 15.17
C THR A 213 14.89 -3.76 14.71
N LEU A 214 14.22 -2.61 14.82
CA LEU A 214 14.78 -1.32 14.43
C LEU A 214 15.10 -0.45 15.65
N ASP A 215 16.24 0.24 15.59
CA ASP A 215 16.58 1.30 16.53
C ASP A 215 15.50 2.41 16.50
N ARG A 216 15.29 3.08 17.64
CA ARG A 216 14.27 4.12 17.81
C ARG A 216 14.41 5.27 16.81
N GLU A 217 15.62 5.79 16.60
CA GLU A 217 15.81 6.92 15.69
C GLU A 217 15.79 6.48 14.23
N VAL A 218 16.28 5.27 13.92
CA VAL A 218 16.13 4.67 12.57
C VAL A 218 14.66 4.51 12.20
N LEU A 219 13.84 3.95 13.10
CA LEU A 219 12.40 3.80 12.91
C LEU A 219 11.73 5.16 12.64
N ARG A 220 12.08 6.18 13.43
CA ARG A 220 11.55 7.55 13.28
C ARG A 220 11.94 8.18 11.94
N ILE A 221 13.19 8.05 11.52
CA ILE A 221 13.65 8.56 10.22
C ILE A 221 12.92 7.83 9.09
N ARG A 222 12.87 6.50 9.13
CA ARG A 222 12.14 5.67 8.16
C ARG A 222 10.69 6.15 8.06
N ASP A 223 9.98 6.27 9.19
CA ASP A 223 8.58 6.71 9.22
C ASP A 223 8.40 8.11 8.61
N SER A 224 9.35 9.02 8.82
CA SER A 224 9.31 10.36 8.19
C SER A 224 9.42 10.35 6.66
N LEU A 225 9.99 9.30 6.07
CA LEU A 225 10.18 9.15 4.63
C LEU A 225 9.00 8.44 3.94
N VAL A 226 8.16 7.71 4.70
CA VAL A 226 7.01 6.95 4.17
C VAL A 226 6.03 7.83 3.37
N PRO A 227 5.63 9.04 3.82
CA PRO A 227 4.72 9.89 3.07
C PRO A 227 5.26 10.26 1.68
N THR A 228 6.54 10.67 1.59
CA THR A 228 7.17 11.00 0.31
C THR A 228 7.29 9.78 -0.59
N TYR A 229 7.73 8.65 -0.05
CA TYR A 229 7.83 7.39 -0.80
C TYR A 229 6.47 6.97 -1.38
N ALA A 230 5.41 7.02 -0.59
CA ALA A 230 4.05 6.72 -1.04
C ALA A 230 3.53 7.72 -2.08
N GLN A 231 3.86 9.01 -1.93
CA GLN A 231 3.48 10.07 -2.87
C GLN A 231 4.15 9.89 -4.24
N LEU A 232 5.44 9.53 -4.29
CA LEU A 232 6.13 9.27 -5.55
C LEU A 232 5.50 8.11 -6.31
N ILE A 233 5.17 7.01 -5.62
CA ILE A 233 4.46 5.87 -6.21
C ILE A 233 3.08 6.31 -6.73
N TYR A 234 2.30 7.01 -5.91
CA TYR A 234 0.96 7.46 -6.28
C TYR A 234 0.97 8.38 -7.51
N ASN A 235 1.96 9.27 -7.59
CA ASN A 235 2.11 10.26 -8.66
C ASN A 235 2.79 9.72 -9.93
N GLY A 236 3.26 8.47 -9.93
CA GLY A 236 3.87 7.84 -11.12
C GLY A 236 5.38 8.03 -11.27
N PHE A 237 6.06 8.51 -10.24
CA PHE A 237 7.51 8.74 -10.24
C PHE A 237 8.31 7.51 -9.82
N TRP A 238 7.86 6.30 -10.18
CA TRP A 238 8.55 5.05 -9.80
C TRP A 238 9.99 4.98 -10.31
N PHE A 239 10.25 5.51 -11.51
CA PHE A 239 11.57 5.48 -12.15
C PHE A 239 12.39 6.76 -11.90
N SER A 240 11.98 7.62 -10.96
CA SER A 240 12.69 8.88 -10.70
C SER A 240 13.95 8.69 -9.80
N PRO A 241 14.93 9.60 -9.86
CA PRO A 241 16.13 9.52 -9.03
C PRO A 241 15.84 9.53 -7.52
N GLU A 242 14.87 10.33 -7.08
CA GLU A 242 14.45 10.40 -5.68
C GLU A 242 13.77 9.11 -5.21
N MET A 243 13.02 8.42 -6.08
CA MET A 243 12.48 7.10 -5.77
C MET A 243 13.60 6.07 -5.58
N GLN A 244 14.62 6.07 -6.45
CA GLN A 244 15.78 5.18 -6.32
C GLN A 244 16.58 5.45 -5.03
N LEU A 245 16.74 6.73 -4.66
CA LEU A 245 17.39 7.10 -3.40
C LEU A 245 16.62 6.54 -2.20
N LEU A 246 15.31 6.79 -2.15
CA LEU A 246 14.48 6.32 -1.03
C LEU A 246 14.41 4.79 -0.99
N GLN A 247 14.32 4.11 -2.14
CA GLN A 247 14.30 2.65 -2.18
C GLN A 247 15.56 2.06 -1.50
N ARG A 248 16.75 2.55 -1.83
CA ARG A 248 18.00 2.10 -1.20
C ARG A 248 17.98 2.34 0.31
N THR A 249 17.53 3.51 0.75
CA THR A 249 17.38 3.80 2.18
C THR A 249 16.41 2.84 2.88
N MET A 250 15.31 2.47 2.22
CA MET A 250 14.36 1.50 2.74
C MET A 250 14.99 0.10 2.81
N ASP A 251 15.68 -0.34 1.76
CA ASP A 251 16.36 -1.64 1.71
C ASP A 251 17.39 -1.78 2.83
N ASP A 252 18.22 -0.75 3.02
CA ASP A 252 19.23 -0.71 4.11
C ASP A 252 18.57 -0.81 5.48
N ALA A 253 17.47 -0.09 5.70
CA ALA A 253 16.71 -0.12 6.94
C ALA A 253 16.08 -1.50 7.23
N GLN A 254 15.85 -2.34 6.22
CA GLN A 254 15.21 -3.65 6.40
C GLN A 254 16.18 -4.79 6.73
N THR A 255 17.49 -4.57 6.67
CA THR A 255 18.51 -5.62 6.85
C THR A 255 18.40 -6.43 8.16
N THR A 256 17.93 -5.80 9.25
CA THR A 256 17.72 -6.45 10.56
C THR A 256 16.30 -6.95 10.80
N VAL A 257 15.37 -6.71 9.89
CA VAL A 257 13.94 -7.03 10.04
C VAL A 257 13.71 -8.50 9.68
N ASN A 258 14.23 -9.40 10.52
CA ASN A 258 14.07 -10.85 10.42
C ASN A 258 13.29 -11.34 11.63
N GLY A 259 12.39 -12.32 11.47
CA GLY A 259 11.66 -12.89 12.60
C GLY A 259 10.22 -13.24 12.26
N THR A 260 9.43 -13.51 13.29
CA THR A 260 8.06 -14.00 13.15
C THR A 260 7.10 -13.07 13.88
N VAL A 261 5.96 -12.76 13.26
CA VAL A 261 4.85 -12.06 13.91
C VAL A 261 3.62 -12.96 13.90
N ARG A 262 3.01 -13.14 15.06
CA ARG A 262 1.73 -13.82 15.23
C ARG A 262 0.60 -12.80 15.23
N LEU A 263 -0.35 -12.99 14.32
CA LEU A 263 -1.53 -12.16 14.19
C LEU A 263 -2.80 -12.94 14.58
N LYS A 264 -3.73 -12.23 15.20
CA LYS A 264 -5.14 -12.63 15.34
C LYS A 264 -5.96 -11.85 14.31
N LEU A 265 -6.52 -12.56 13.34
CA LEU A 265 -7.44 -12.04 12.34
C LEU A 265 -8.88 -12.22 12.82
N TYR A 266 -9.64 -11.14 12.86
CA TYR A 266 -11.00 -11.21 13.39
C TYR A 266 -11.88 -10.04 12.90
N LYS A 267 -12.97 -10.36 12.19
CA LYS A 267 -14.02 -9.42 11.77
C LYS A 267 -13.49 -8.05 11.34
N GLY A 268 -12.70 -8.04 10.27
CA GLY A 268 -12.09 -6.85 9.68
C GLY A 268 -10.80 -6.36 10.33
N ASN A 269 -10.35 -6.98 11.42
CA ASN A 269 -9.17 -6.54 12.17
C ASN A 269 -7.97 -7.47 12.00
N CYS A 270 -6.78 -6.86 11.95
CA CYS A 270 -5.48 -7.52 12.11
C CYS A 270 -4.88 -7.11 13.45
N ILE A 271 -4.78 -8.04 14.40
CA ILE A 271 -4.32 -7.73 15.77
C ILE A 271 -3.01 -8.48 16.02
N PRO A 272 -1.86 -7.80 16.10
CA PRO A 272 -0.62 -8.42 16.51
C PRO A 272 -0.68 -8.90 17.96
N VAL A 273 -0.40 -10.19 18.18
CA VAL A 273 -0.52 -10.87 19.49
C VAL A 273 0.80 -11.52 19.95
N GLY A 274 1.87 -11.38 19.18
CA GLY A 274 3.20 -11.85 19.54
C GLY A 274 4.20 -11.59 18.43
N ARG A 275 5.46 -11.39 18.80
CA ARG A 275 6.58 -11.27 17.88
C ARG A 275 7.85 -11.85 18.50
N LYS A 276 8.74 -12.39 17.66
CA LYS A 276 10.05 -12.91 18.07
C LYS A 276 11.06 -12.70 16.95
N SER A 277 12.31 -12.46 17.32
CA SER A 277 13.40 -12.23 16.38
C SER A 277 14.75 -12.51 17.05
N ASP A 278 15.66 -13.15 16.32
CA ASP A 278 17.08 -13.26 16.73
C ASP A 278 17.82 -11.91 16.61
N ASN A 279 17.22 -10.94 15.90
CA ASN A 279 17.68 -9.55 15.80
C ASN A 279 16.92 -8.62 16.77
N SER A 280 16.24 -9.16 17.78
CA SER A 280 15.49 -8.35 18.73
C SER A 280 16.41 -7.40 19.51
N LEU A 281 16.07 -6.11 19.49
CA LEU A 281 16.59 -5.06 20.36
C LEU A 281 15.79 -4.96 21.67
N TYR A 282 14.64 -5.62 21.75
CA TYR A 282 13.94 -5.81 23.02
C TYR A 282 14.69 -6.84 23.87
N SER A 283 15.01 -6.44 25.10
CA SER A 283 15.63 -7.29 26.10
C SER A 283 14.80 -7.27 27.38
N GLU A 284 14.29 -8.43 27.78
CA GLU A 284 13.50 -8.59 29.01
C GLU A 284 14.26 -8.11 30.24
N SER A 285 15.58 -8.34 30.31
CA SER A 285 16.41 -7.94 31.46
C SER A 285 16.52 -6.43 31.64
N PHE A 286 16.41 -5.64 30.56
CA PHE A 286 16.45 -4.17 30.62
C PHE A 286 15.05 -3.55 30.79
N ALA A 287 13.99 -4.32 30.55
CA ALA A 287 12.61 -3.85 30.59
C ALA A 287 11.85 -4.32 31.84
N THR A 288 12.44 -5.22 32.62
CA THR A 288 11.83 -5.77 33.83
C THR A 288 11.60 -4.69 34.89
N PHE A 289 10.57 -4.89 35.71
CA PHE A 289 10.31 -4.10 36.92
C PHE A 289 10.87 -4.76 38.19
N GLU A 290 11.42 -5.96 38.05
CA GLU A 290 12.10 -6.70 39.11
C GLU A 290 13.52 -6.16 39.33
N GLU A 291 14.20 -6.61 40.38
CA GLU A 291 15.58 -6.19 40.66
C GLU A 291 16.51 -6.51 39.48
N ASP A 292 17.19 -5.48 38.98
CA ASP A 292 18.13 -5.56 37.87
C ASP A 292 19.43 -4.82 38.20
N GLU A 293 20.52 -5.24 37.57
CA GLU A 293 21.83 -4.58 37.67
C GLU A 293 22.24 -3.87 36.37
N VAL A 294 21.35 -3.84 35.36
CA VAL A 294 21.68 -3.41 33.99
C VAL A 294 21.31 -1.97 33.71
N TYR A 295 20.47 -1.34 34.54
CA TYR A 295 20.05 0.05 34.38
C TYR A 295 20.23 0.91 35.66
N ASN A 296 21.12 1.90 35.60
CA ASN A 296 21.27 2.87 36.69
C ASN A 296 20.17 3.94 36.64
N GLN A 297 19.13 3.73 37.45
CA GLN A 297 17.98 4.64 37.52
C GLN A 297 18.34 6.10 37.90
N ALA A 298 19.45 6.33 38.60
CA ALA A 298 19.86 7.67 39.02
C ALA A 298 20.19 8.59 37.81
N ASP A 299 20.64 8.02 36.70
CA ASP A 299 21.04 8.77 35.49
C ASP A 299 19.85 9.50 34.84
N ALA A 300 18.63 8.99 35.04
CA ALA A 300 17.40 9.62 34.56
C ALA A 300 17.24 11.06 35.05
N THR A 301 17.71 11.38 36.26
CA THR A 301 17.63 12.74 36.83
C THR A 301 18.41 13.74 35.98
N GLY A 302 19.64 13.40 35.60
CA GLY A 302 20.48 14.23 34.74
C GLY A 302 19.89 14.35 33.34
N PHE A 303 19.45 13.22 32.77
CA PHE A 303 18.83 13.17 31.45
C PHE A 303 17.58 14.07 31.34
N ILE A 304 16.68 14.02 32.33
CA ILE A 304 15.47 14.87 32.37
C ILE A 304 15.86 16.34 32.46
N ARG A 305 16.80 16.70 33.34
CA ARG A 305 17.27 18.09 33.51
C ARG A 305 17.91 18.67 32.25
N LEU A 306 18.54 17.84 31.43
CA LEU A 306 19.12 18.30 30.16
C LEU A 306 18.04 18.49 29.08
N ASN A 307 17.07 17.57 28.99
CA ASN A 307 16.00 17.65 27.99
C ASN A 307 14.96 18.74 28.30
N ASP A 308 14.66 18.97 29.58
CA ASP A 308 13.65 19.95 30.02
C ASP A 308 14.14 21.40 29.99
N LEU A 309 15.45 21.63 29.81
CA LEU A 309 16.07 22.96 29.90
C LEU A 309 15.39 23.97 28.99
N ARG A 310 15.13 23.58 27.73
CA ARG A 310 14.42 24.42 26.76
C ARG A 310 12.98 24.74 27.19
N LEU A 311 12.32 23.81 27.87
CA LEU A 311 10.94 24.00 28.35
C LEU A 311 10.90 24.94 29.56
N ARG A 312 11.85 24.78 30.49
CA ARG A 312 11.99 25.66 31.66
C ARG A 312 12.26 27.10 31.25
N ILE A 313 13.15 27.34 30.28
CA ILE A 313 13.42 28.68 29.75
C ILE A 313 12.15 29.32 29.19
N GLN A 314 11.39 28.60 28.35
CA GLN A 314 10.15 29.12 27.77
C GLN A 314 9.09 29.43 28.83
N ALA A 315 8.97 28.59 29.87
CA ALA A 315 8.06 28.84 30.98
C ALA A 315 8.45 30.12 31.76
N HIS A 316 9.73 30.32 32.02
CA HIS A 316 10.20 31.52 32.73
C HIS A 316 9.90 32.81 31.94
N GLN A 317 10.03 32.80 30.60
CA GLN A 317 9.70 33.97 29.78
C GLN A 317 8.20 34.27 29.76
N ARG A 318 7.32 33.27 29.93
CA ARG A 318 5.87 33.46 30.00
C ARG A 318 5.37 33.98 31.35
N LEU A 319 6.14 33.79 32.41
CA LEU A 319 5.79 34.19 33.78
C LEU A 319 6.30 35.59 34.16
N LYS A 320 7.12 36.20 33.29
CA LYS A 320 7.54 37.61 33.41
C LYS A 320 6.48 38.51 32.80
#